data_AF-A0AAD9Q940-F1
#
_entry.id   AF-A0AAD9Q940-F1
#
_cell.length_a   1.000
_cell.length_b   1.000
_cell.length_c   1.000
_cell.angle_alpha   90.00
_cell.angle_beta   90.00
_cell.angle_gamma   90.00
#
_symmetry.space_group_name_H-M   'P 1'
#
loop_
_entity.id
_entity.type
_entity.pdbx_description
1 polymer ?
#
loop_
_entity_poly.entity_id
_entity_poly.type
_entity_poly.pdbx_seq_one_letter_code
_entity_poly.pdbx_strand_id
1 'polypeptide(L)'
;MNLINHYYRETSFTVTAKQGLDLIKTAFDQVKADLQSLTNRMNNAKEHCHDLQTNWAPGSFNYVMFLDRQNVQCPPSHFLVSFRLQRKGDYNNADVRYLYKCCQFML
;
A
#
# COMPACT_ATOMS: atom_id res chain seq x y z
N MET A 1 34.04 56.09 -16.06
CA MET A 1 33.50 55.54 -14.80
C MET A 1 32.45 54.43 -14.98
N ASN A 2 32.30 53.79 -16.17
CA ASN A 2 31.22 52.81 -16.41
C ASN A 2 31.63 51.32 -16.47
N LEU A 3 32.92 51.00 -16.67
CA LEU A 3 33.36 49.61 -16.84
C LEU A 3 33.36 48.82 -15.52
N ILE A 4 33.68 49.48 -14.41
CA ILE A 4 33.71 48.89 -13.07
C ILE A 4 32.30 48.48 -12.65
N ASN A 5 31.32 49.40 -12.72
CA ASN A 5 29.92 49.09 -12.37
C ASN A 5 29.31 47.98 -13.24
N HIS A 6 29.69 47.87 -14.52
CA HIS A 6 29.24 46.78 -15.38
C HIS A 6 29.79 45.43 -14.93
N TYR A 7 31.10 45.36 -14.64
CA TYR A 7 31.76 44.16 -14.15
C TYR A 7 31.22 43.69 -12.78
N TYR A 8 30.98 44.61 -11.86
CA TYR A 8 30.36 44.29 -10.56
C TYR A 8 28.90 43.80 -10.70
N ARG A 9 28.15 44.31 -11.69
CA ARG A 9 26.78 43.86 -11.96
C ARG A 9 26.74 42.45 -12.56
N GLU A 10 27.61 42.14 -13.52
CA GLU A 10 27.71 40.80 -14.13
C GLU A 10 28.17 39.75 -13.12
N THR A 11 29.16 40.08 -12.28
CA THR A 11 29.62 39.20 -11.19
C THR A 11 28.52 38.99 -10.14
N SER A 12 27.77 40.02 -9.74
CA SER A 12 26.63 39.87 -8.83
C SER A 12 25.50 39.02 -9.42
N PHE A 13 25.22 39.14 -10.71
CA PHE A 13 24.19 38.35 -11.39
C PHE A 13 24.58 36.86 -11.47
N THR A 14 25.83 36.56 -11.83
CA THR A 14 26.35 35.19 -11.91
C THR A 14 26.39 34.48 -10.56
N VAL A 15 26.73 35.18 -9.47
CA VAL A 15 26.66 34.65 -8.10
C VAL A 15 25.22 34.28 -7.72
N THR A 16 24.25 35.15 -8.01
CA THR A 16 22.83 34.92 -7.69
C THR A 16 22.28 33.72 -8.47
N ALA A 17 22.63 33.60 -9.76
CA ALA A 17 22.23 32.47 -10.60
C ALA A 17 22.81 31.13 -10.09
N LYS A 18 24.07 31.12 -9.63
CA LYS A 18 24.70 29.94 -9.05
C LYS A 18 24.03 29.50 -7.74
N GLN A 19 23.73 30.45 -6.85
CA GLN A 19 23.01 30.16 -5.60
C GLN A 19 21.62 29.56 -5.89
N GLY A 20 20.90 30.11 -6.88
CA GLY A 20 19.62 29.55 -7.31
C GLY A 20 19.74 28.12 -7.85
N LEU A 21 20.77 27.84 -8.65
CA LEU A 21 21.04 26.48 -9.17
C LEU A 21 21.42 25.50 -8.05
N ASP A 22 22.21 25.93 -7.07
CA ASP A 22 22.61 25.12 -5.91
C ASP A 22 21.38 24.75 -5.06
N LEU A 23 20.43 25.67 -4.88
CA LEU A 23 19.16 25.41 -4.19
C LEU A 23 18.30 24.39 -4.96
N ILE A 24 18.18 24.53 -6.27
CA ILE A 24 17.42 23.59 -7.12
C ILE A 24 18.06 22.20 -7.09
N LYS A 25 19.39 22.14 -7.20
CA LYS A 25 20.14 20.88 -7.12
C LYS A 25 19.90 20.20 -5.78
N THR A 26 20.00 20.95 -4.68
CA THR A 26 19.77 20.43 -3.33
C THR A 26 18.34 19.89 -3.19
N ALA A 27 17.34 20.62 -3.67
CA ALA A 27 15.95 20.17 -3.65
C ALA A 27 15.74 18.90 -4.48
N PHE A 28 16.36 18.81 -5.66
CA PHE A 28 16.29 17.63 -6.51
C PHE A 28 16.97 16.41 -5.86
N ASP A 29 18.15 16.61 -5.24
CA ASP A 29 18.87 15.56 -4.53
C ASP A 29 18.04 15.01 -3.35
N GLN A 30 17.31 15.87 -2.63
CA GLN A 30 16.39 15.45 -1.57
C GLN A 30 15.23 14.61 -2.13
N VAL A 31 14.57 15.08 -3.19
CA VAL A 31 13.48 14.33 -3.84
C VAL A 31 13.96 12.96 -4.33
N LYS A 32 15.18 12.88 -4.87
CA LYS A 32 15.80 11.63 -5.29
C LYS A 32 16.03 10.68 -4.10
N ALA A 33 16.51 11.18 -2.98
CA ALA A 33 16.71 10.39 -1.77
C ALA A 33 15.38 9.86 -1.21
N ASP A 34 14.34 10.69 -1.19
CA ASP A 34 13.01 10.29 -0.72
C ASP A 34 12.40 9.21 -1.64
N LEU A 35 12.55 9.36 -2.96
CA LEU A 35 12.10 8.35 -3.93
C LEU A 35 12.83 7.02 -3.74
N GLN A 36 14.13 7.05 -3.46
CA GLN A 36 14.90 5.83 -3.16
C GLN A 36 14.40 5.16 -1.88
N SER A 37 14.11 5.94 -0.84
CA SER A 37 13.54 5.42 0.40
C SER A 37 12.17 4.76 0.17
N LEU A 38 11.27 5.41 -0.57
CA LEU A 38 9.97 4.86 -0.94
C LEU A 38 10.10 3.58 -1.77
N THR A 39 11.03 3.57 -2.72
CA THR A 39 11.33 2.40 -3.55
C THR A 39 11.78 1.23 -2.69
N ASN A 40 12.68 1.47 -1.73
CA ASN A 40 13.15 0.42 -0.82
C ASN A 40 12.03 -0.11 0.07
N ARG A 41 11.14 0.75 0.57
CA ARG A 41 9.98 0.34 1.36
C ARG A 41 9.02 -0.53 0.55
N MET A 42 8.75 -0.17 -0.70
CA MET A 42 7.90 -0.96 -1.59
C MET A 42 8.52 -2.30 -1.98
N ASN A 43 9.81 -2.31 -2.32
CA ASN A 43 10.51 -3.52 -2.74
C ASN A 43 10.68 -4.55 -1.60
N ASN A 44 10.74 -4.08 -0.35
CA ASN A 44 10.85 -4.93 0.82
C ASN A 44 9.53 -5.08 1.57
N ALA A 45 8.43 -4.56 1.04
CA ALA A 45 7.12 -4.76 1.63
C ALA A 45 6.83 -6.27 1.63
N LYS A 46 6.76 -6.84 2.84
CA LYS A 46 6.36 -8.23 3.05
C LYS A 46 4.97 -8.23 3.65
N GLU A 47 4.21 -9.27 3.37
CA GLU A 47 2.94 -9.52 4.02
C GLU A 47 3.08 -10.63 5.07
N HIS A 48 2.41 -10.44 6.20
CA HIS A 48 2.14 -11.53 7.14
C HIS A 48 0.69 -11.95 6.99
N CYS A 49 0.43 -13.25 6.87
CA CYS A 49 -0.90 -13.75 6.56
C CYS A 49 -1.38 -14.81 7.56
N HIS A 50 -2.70 -14.84 7.75
CA HIS A 50 -3.42 -15.81 8.55
C HIS A 50 -4.55 -16.43 7.72
N ASP A 51 -4.62 -17.75 7.73
CA ASP A 51 -5.78 -18.49 7.24
C ASP A 51 -6.79 -18.64 8.39
N LEU A 52 -8.03 -18.26 8.11
CA LEU A 52 -9.13 -18.18 9.05
C LEU A 52 -10.37 -18.87 8.46
N GLN A 53 -11.32 -19.14 9.34
CA GLN A 53 -12.59 -19.72 8.94
C GLN A 53 -13.73 -19.18 9.79
N THR A 54 -14.91 -19.07 9.19
CA THR A 54 -16.13 -18.84 9.96
C THR A 54 -16.61 -20.16 10.58
N ASN A 55 -17.54 -20.06 11.52
CA ASN A 55 -18.26 -21.23 12.02
C ASN A 55 -19.10 -21.85 10.89
N TRP A 56 -19.38 -23.14 11.03
CA TRP A 56 -20.37 -23.79 10.18
C TRP A 56 -21.74 -23.16 10.42
N ALA A 57 -22.43 -22.81 9.33
CA ALA A 57 -23.83 -22.43 9.36
C ALA A 57 -24.64 -23.35 8.44
N PRO A 58 -25.93 -23.56 8.72
CA PRO A 58 -26.78 -24.38 7.88
C PRO A 58 -26.77 -23.89 6.43
N GLY A 59 -26.58 -24.83 5.49
CA GLY A 59 -26.86 -24.59 4.08
C GLY A 59 -28.37 -24.50 3.82
N SER A 60 -28.76 -23.93 2.68
CA SER A 60 -30.14 -24.04 2.20
C SER A 60 -30.28 -25.27 1.32
N PHE A 61 -31.46 -25.91 1.36
CA PHE A 61 -31.83 -27.05 0.51
C PHE A 61 -31.73 -26.76 -1.00
N ASN A 62 -31.72 -25.48 -1.39
CA ASN A 62 -31.51 -24.98 -2.75
C ASN A 62 -30.78 -23.64 -2.71
N TYR A 63 -29.75 -23.47 -3.57
CA TYR A 63 -28.83 -22.32 -3.64
C TYR A 63 -28.16 -21.95 -2.31
N VAL A 64 -27.01 -21.26 -2.35
CA VAL A 64 -26.36 -20.80 -1.11
C VAL A 64 -27.04 -19.51 -0.64
N MET A 65 -28.16 -19.65 0.06
CA MET A 65 -29.03 -18.53 0.44
C MET A 65 -28.57 -17.76 1.68
N PHE A 66 -27.66 -18.32 2.48
CA PHE A 66 -27.28 -17.78 3.80
C PHE A 66 -25.82 -17.34 3.87
N LEU A 67 -25.31 -16.75 2.79
CA LEU A 67 -23.95 -16.21 2.74
C LEU A 67 -23.79 -14.97 3.64
N ASP A 68 -24.87 -14.20 3.80
CA ASP A 68 -24.98 -13.06 4.69
C ASP A 68 -24.80 -13.41 6.18
N ARG A 69 -24.98 -14.69 6.54
CA ARG A 69 -24.85 -15.16 7.94
C ARG A 69 -23.42 -15.49 8.36
N GLN A 70 -22.46 -15.35 7.45
CA GLN A 70 -21.06 -15.68 7.67
C GLN A 70 -20.26 -14.38 7.90
N ASN A 71 -19.83 -14.16 9.14
CA ASN A 71 -19.05 -12.96 9.48
C ASN A 71 -17.56 -13.12 9.13
N VAL A 72 -17.18 -12.73 7.90
CA VAL A 72 -15.77 -12.69 7.46
C VAL A 72 -15.13 -11.41 8.01
N GLN A 73 -14.42 -11.54 9.12
CA GLN A 73 -13.80 -10.41 9.80
C GLN A 73 -12.30 -10.67 9.96
N CYS A 74 -11.48 -9.84 9.32
CA CYS A 74 -10.05 -9.84 9.57
C CYS A 74 -9.74 -9.19 10.93
N PRO A 75 -8.65 -9.64 11.61
CA PRO A 75 -8.15 -8.95 12.79
C PRO A 75 -7.82 -7.48 12.49
N PRO A 76 -7.70 -6.62 13.52
CA PRO A 76 -7.24 -5.25 13.35
C PRO A 76 -5.94 -5.19 12.53
N SER A 77 -5.81 -4.15 11.70
CA SER A 77 -4.64 -3.91 10.82
C SER A 77 -4.40 -4.98 9.74
N HIS A 78 -5.33 -5.91 9.53
CA HIS A 78 -5.28 -6.88 8.44
C HIS A 78 -6.32 -6.55 7.36
N PHE A 79 -5.96 -6.80 6.11
CA PHE A 79 -6.83 -6.73 4.95
C PHE A 79 -7.20 -8.13 4.45
N LEU A 80 -8.41 -8.27 3.93
CA LEU A 80 -8.88 -9.52 3.33
C LEU A 80 -8.20 -9.73 1.97
N VAL A 81 -7.61 -10.91 1.76
CA VAL A 81 -6.90 -11.27 0.53
C VAL A 81 -7.68 -12.29 -0.29
N SER A 82 -8.34 -13.24 0.37
CA SER A 82 -9.17 -14.22 -0.30
C SER A 82 -10.25 -14.76 0.60
N PHE A 83 -11.32 -15.26 -0.01
CA PHE A 83 -12.36 -16.03 0.67
C PHE A 83 -12.92 -17.09 -0.28
N ARG A 84 -13.23 -18.26 0.25
CA ARG A 84 -13.76 -19.41 -0.48
C ARG A 84 -14.86 -20.06 0.34
N LEU A 85 -16.00 -20.30 -0.28
CA LEU A 85 -17.06 -21.07 0.35
C LEU A 85 -16.65 -22.56 0.41
N GLN A 86 -16.70 -23.13 1.59
CA GLN A 86 -16.54 -24.57 1.81
C GLN A 86 -17.90 -25.16 2.20
N ARG A 87 -18.29 -26.23 1.53
CA ARG A 87 -19.42 -27.08 1.92
C ARG A 87 -18.90 -28.25 2.74
N LYS A 88 -19.65 -28.66 3.77
CA LYS A 88 -19.32 -29.81 4.62
C LYS A 88 -19.46 -31.15 3.90
N GLY A 89 -20.22 -31.18 2.79
CA GLY A 89 -20.39 -32.31 1.90
C GLY A 89 -21.20 -31.93 0.66
N ASP A 90 -21.45 -32.91 -0.20
CA ASP A 90 -22.01 -32.66 -1.55
C ASP A 90 -23.54 -32.77 -1.62
N TYR A 91 -24.22 -32.95 -0.49
CA TYR A 91 -25.69 -33.08 -0.41
C TYR A 91 -26.40 -31.72 -0.23
N ASN A 92 -27.69 -31.66 -0.54
CA ASN A 92 -28.42 -30.41 -0.79
C ASN A 92 -28.51 -29.41 0.38
N ASN A 93 -28.30 -29.81 1.63
CA ASN A 93 -28.36 -28.92 2.80
C ASN A 93 -27.07 -28.95 3.64
N ALA A 94 -25.96 -29.38 3.05
CA ALA A 94 -24.68 -29.41 3.75
C ALA A 94 -24.34 -28.04 4.35
N ASP A 95 -23.93 -28.05 5.63
CA ASP A 95 -23.44 -26.84 6.29
C ASP A 95 -22.35 -26.19 5.44
N VAL A 96 -22.29 -24.87 5.50
CA VAL A 96 -21.29 -24.08 4.79
C VAL A 96 -20.52 -23.20 5.76
N ARG A 97 -19.30 -22.83 5.35
CA ARG A 97 -18.48 -21.80 6.00
C ARG A 97 -17.58 -21.13 4.97
N TYR A 98 -17.03 -19.98 5.30
CA TYR A 98 -15.94 -19.39 4.54
C TYR A 98 -14.60 -19.83 5.10
N LEU A 99 -13.71 -20.25 4.22
CA LEU A 99 -12.26 -20.23 4.43
C LEU A 99 -11.75 -18.91 3.88
N TYR A 100 -11.04 -18.13 4.65
CA TYR A 100 -10.58 -16.81 4.22
C TYR A 100 -9.17 -16.50 4.71
N LYS A 101 -8.46 -15.67 3.96
CA LYS A 101 -7.09 -15.26 4.27
C LYS A 101 -7.05 -13.77 4.55
N CYS A 102 -6.48 -13.41 5.68
CA CYS A 102 -6.23 -12.02 6.07
C CYS A 102 -4.73 -11.79 6.14
N CYS A 103 -4.25 -10.69 5.58
CA CYS A 103 -2.84 -10.34 5.62
C CYS A 103 -2.63 -8.91 6.14
N GLN A 104 -1.43 -8.60 6.60
CA GLN A 104 -1.02 -7.25 6.97
C GLN A 104 0.33 -6.95 6.34
N PHE A 105 0.59 -5.68 6.02
CA PHE A 105 1.93 -5.27 5.61
C PHE A 105 2.86 -5.27 6.82
N MET A 106 4.01 -5.90 6.66
CA MET A 106 5.17 -5.76 7.53
C MET A 106 6.09 -4.74 6.86
N LEU A 107 6.05 -3.51 7.36
CA LEU A 107 6.87 -2.38 6.91
C LEU A 107 8.12 -2.22 7.78
#